data_AF-A0AAE9TIM8-F1
#
_entry.id   AF-A0AAE9TIM8-F1
#
_cell.length_a   1.000
_cell.length_b   1.000
_cell.length_c   1.000
_cell.angle_alpha   90.00
_cell.angle_beta   90.00
_cell.angle_gamma   90.00
#
_symmetry.space_group_name_H-M   'P 1'
#
loop_
_entity.id
_entity.type
_entity.pdbx_description
1 polymer ?
#
loop_
_entity_poly.entity_id
_entity_poly.type
_entity_poly.pdbx_seq_one_letter_code
_entity_poly.pdbx_strand_id
1 'polypeptide(L)'
;MLSTYGSFLPLRVLEEIRHWKQQESWHVEVIKSATEGLEPTYVRLLDDWRTVFEQTERTAIELLEEQRSALDPADQAWHQEWKQMSAAPQAHTHEFTEHSKQSRGLDTSSSVKMPLSESASNSQLDSQELNRRLDDLLQTANRQSQEYVRQLGLLSEHSHALRQQPKSAGVVLHAAHESQYFLISTTPFRNLAPSQGLLGCIM
;
A
#
# COMPACT_ATOMS: atom_id res chain seq x y z
N MET A 1 -18.82 -7.28 11.24
CA MET A 1 -17.45 -7.00 11.76
C MET A 1 -16.69 -5.92 10.98
N LEU A 2 -17.15 -5.46 9.79
CA LEU A 2 -16.46 -4.39 9.03
C LEU A 2 -16.88 -2.95 9.36
N SER A 3 -18.00 -2.75 10.07
CA SER A 3 -18.47 -1.41 10.45
C SER A 3 -17.62 -0.73 11.54
N THR A 4 -16.66 -1.45 12.14
CA THR A 4 -15.88 -0.96 13.30
C THR A 4 -14.61 -0.22 12.89
N TYR A 5 -14.21 -0.25 11.61
CA TYR A 5 -12.88 0.22 11.19
C TYR A 5 -12.84 1.63 10.59
N GLY A 6 -13.98 2.30 10.38
CA GLY A 6 -14.03 3.73 10.02
C GLY A 6 -12.96 4.18 9.01
N SER A 7 -12.18 5.22 9.38
CA SER A 7 -11.09 5.81 8.60
C SER A 7 -9.84 4.94 8.40
N PHE A 8 -9.74 3.77 9.04
CA PHE A 8 -8.59 2.87 8.94
C PHE A 8 -8.72 1.83 7.83
N LEU A 9 -9.84 1.81 7.10
CA LEU A 9 -10.08 0.86 6.02
C LEU A 9 -8.96 0.86 4.96
N PRO A 10 -8.45 2.00 4.47
CA PRO A 10 -7.39 2.03 3.47
C PRO A 10 -6.09 1.38 3.95
N LEU A 11 -5.64 1.69 5.17
CA LEU A 11 -4.45 1.10 5.78
C LEU A 11 -4.57 -0.43 5.91
N ARG A 12 -5.73 -0.91 6.38
CA ARG A 12 -5.97 -2.35 6.53
C ARG A 12 -5.93 -3.08 5.20
N VAL A 13 -6.52 -2.51 4.15
CA VAL A 13 -6.48 -3.10 2.80
C VAL A 13 -5.04 -3.19 2.29
N LEU A 14 -4.26 -2.12 2.45
CA LEU A 14 -2.87 -2.10 2.03
C LEU A 14 -2.00 -3.09 2.82
N GLU A 15 -2.21 -3.22 4.14
CA GLU A 15 -1.54 -4.20 4.99
C GLU A 15 -1.83 -5.64 4.53
N GLU A 16 -3.10 -5.93 4.22
CA GLU A 16 -3.51 -7.23 3.68
C GLU A 16 -2.85 -7.50 2.33
N ILE A 17 -2.89 -6.56 1.38
CA ILE A 17 -2.24 -6.72 0.07
C ILE A 17 -0.75 -6.98 0.25
N ARG A 18 -0.04 -6.15 1.04
CA ARG A 18 1.38 -6.32 1.31
C ARG A 18 1.67 -7.72 1.87
N HIS A 19 0.97 -8.12 2.92
CA HIS A 19 1.19 -9.39 3.60
C HIS A 19 0.98 -10.57 2.65
N TRP A 20 -0.13 -10.58 1.91
CA TRP A 20 -0.46 -11.69 1.03
C TRP A 20 0.46 -11.78 -0.19
N LYS A 21 0.88 -10.65 -0.77
CA LYS A 21 1.84 -10.68 -1.89
C LYS A 21 3.22 -11.17 -1.43
N GLN A 22 3.63 -10.84 -0.21
CA GLN A 22 4.82 -11.42 0.38
C GLN A 22 4.70 -12.94 0.57
N GLN A 23 3.56 -13.42 1.10
CA GLN A 23 3.31 -14.86 1.28
C GLN A 23 3.32 -15.61 -0.07
N GLU A 24 2.64 -15.08 -1.09
CA GLU A 24 2.61 -15.69 -2.43
C GLU A 24 4.00 -15.73 -3.09
N SER A 25 4.81 -14.68 -2.91
CA SER A 25 6.22 -14.65 -3.33
C SER A 25 7.05 -15.72 -2.61
N TRP A 26 6.84 -15.89 -1.30
CA TRP A 26 7.51 -16.95 -0.53
C TRP A 26 7.09 -18.35 -0.98
N HIS A 27 5.80 -18.57 -1.30
CA HIS A 27 5.30 -19.84 -1.83
C HIS A 27 6.03 -20.29 -3.09
N VAL A 28 6.40 -19.37 -3.98
CA VAL A 28 7.22 -19.72 -5.16
C VAL A 28 8.51 -20.43 -4.75
N GLU A 29 9.24 -19.89 -3.78
CA GLU A 29 10.51 -20.47 -3.32
C GLU A 29 10.31 -21.80 -2.58
N VAL A 30 9.23 -21.91 -1.80
CA VAL A 30 8.90 -23.17 -1.11
C VAL A 30 8.56 -24.25 -2.12
N ILE A 31 7.78 -23.95 -3.16
CA ILE A 31 7.44 -24.92 -4.21
C ILE A 31 8.70 -25.39 -4.94
N LYS A 32 9.57 -24.46 -5.34
CA LYS A 32 10.83 -24.77 -6.03
C LYS A 32 11.77 -25.61 -5.16
N SER A 33 11.94 -25.24 -3.89
CA SER A 33 12.82 -25.98 -2.97
C SER A 33 12.28 -27.34 -2.58
N ALA A 34 10.95 -27.50 -2.50
CA ALA A 34 10.31 -28.76 -2.16
C ALA A 34 10.24 -29.74 -3.34
N THR A 35 10.46 -29.32 -4.59
CA THR A 35 10.25 -30.15 -5.78
C THR A 35 11.56 -30.44 -6.49
N GLU A 36 12.10 -31.64 -6.31
CA GLU A 36 13.31 -32.07 -7.00
C GLU A 36 13.05 -32.24 -8.50
N GLY A 37 13.93 -31.71 -9.35
CA GLY A 37 13.82 -31.88 -10.80
C GLY A 37 12.58 -31.22 -11.43
N LEU A 38 12.02 -30.18 -10.81
CA LEU A 38 10.94 -29.38 -11.40
C LEU A 38 11.32 -28.90 -12.81
N GLU A 39 10.41 -29.02 -13.77
CA GLU A 39 10.70 -28.72 -15.17
C GLU A 39 11.05 -27.23 -15.36
N PRO A 40 12.06 -26.90 -16.21
CA PRO A 40 12.54 -25.52 -16.36
C PRO A 40 11.45 -24.50 -16.73
N THR A 41 10.46 -24.90 -17.52
CA THR A 41 9.32 -24.03 -17.87
C THR A 41 8.51 -23.64 -16.65
N TYR A 42 8.32 -24.54 -15.68
CA TYR A 42 7.60 -24.24 -14.45
C TYR A 42 8.46 -23.46 -13.45
N VAL A 43 9.78 -23.72 -13.41
CA VAL A 43 10.71 -22.87 -12.63
C VAL A 43 10.60 -21.42 -13.10
N ARG A 44 10.67 -21.18 -14.42
CA ARG A 44 10.54 -19.84 -14.99
C ARG A 44 9.17 -19.23 -14.72
N LEU A 45 8.08 -19.99 -14.89
CA LEU A 45 6.73 -19.53 -14.58
C LEU A 45 6.62 -19.03 -13.13
N LEU A 46 7.19 -19.78 -12.18
CA LEU A 46 7.18 -19.41 -10.77
C LEU A 46 8.03 -18.16 -10.50
N ASP A 47 9.22 -18.05 -11.11
CA ASP A 47 10.07 -16.85 -11.01
C ASP A 47 9.39 -15.58 -11.57
N ASP A 48 8.66 -15.73 -12.69
CA ASP A 48 7.86 -14.66 -13.28
C ASP A 48 6.76 -14.20 -12.30
N TRP A 49 6.05 -15.15 -11.65
CA TRP A 49 5.05 -14.85 -10.62
C TRP A 49 5.65 -14.15 -9.40
N ARG A 50 6.80 -14.63 -8.92
CA ARG A 50 7.51 -14.01 -7.80
C ARG A 50 7.79 -12.54 -8.05
N THR A 51 8.29 -12.23 -9.25
CA THR A 51 8.57 -10.85 -9.67
C THR A 51 7.31 -9.98 -9.63
N VAL A 52 6.18 -10.50 -10.14
CA VAL A 52 4.89 -9.80 -10.11
C VAL A 52 4.43 -9.52 -8.69
N PHE A 53 4.55 -10.49 -7.78
CA PHE A 53 4.15 -10.32 -6.38
C PHE A 53 5.04 -9.33 -5.63
N GLU A 54 6.36 -9.40 -5.80
CA GLU A 54 7.30 -8.47 -5.17
C GLU A 54 7.07 -7.02 -5.63
N GLN A 55 6.68 -6.81 -6.89
CA GLN A 55 6.30 -5.48 -7.40
C GLN A 55 5.01 -4.96 -6.76
N THR A 56 3.98 -5.81 -6.66
CA THR A 56 2.71 -5.45 -6.02
C THR A 56 2.91 -5.18 -4.52
N GLU A 57 3.71 -5.98 -3.83
CA GLU A 57 4.07 -5.77 -2.41
C GLU A 57 4.75 -4.41 -2.23
N ARG A 58 5.75 -4.09 -3.07
CA ARG A 58 6.45 -2.80 -3.02
C ARG A 58 5.49 -1.62 -3.19
N THR A 59 4.59 -1.71 -4.16
CA THR A 59 3.56 -0.68 -4.40
C THR A 59 2.66 -0.51 -3.17
N ALA A 60 2.30 -1.60 -2.49
CA ALA A 60 1.53 -1.54 -1.25
C ALA A 60 2.30 -0.87 -0.11
N ILE A 61 3.60 -1.14 0.01
CA ILE A 61 4.49 -0.50 0.99
C ILE A 61 4.58 1.01 0.74
N GLU A 62 4.80 1.42 -0.50
CA GLU A 62 4.88 2.84 -0.88
C GLU A 62 3.58 3.58 -0.51
N LEU A 63 2.41 3.00 -0.84
CA LEU A 63 1.12 3.57 -0.46
C LEU A 63 0.87 3.59 1.06
N LEU A 64 1.36 2.59 1.81
CA LEU A 64 1.30 2.58 3.28
C LEU A 64 2.12 3.72 3.87
N GLU A 65 3.32 3.95 3.35
CA GLU A 65 4.20 5.02 3.79
C GLU A 65 3.57 6.39 3.50
N GLU A 66 3.03 6.58 2.29
CA GLU A 66 2.29 7.80 1.91
C GLU A 66 1.11 8.05 2.87
N GLN A 67 0.28 7.03 3.13
CA GLN A 67 -0.87 7.12 4.06
C GLN A 67 -0.45 7.46 5.48
N ARG A 68 0.58 6.78 6.00
CA ARG A 68 1.09 7.01 7.35
C ARG A 68 1.65 8.42 7.50
N SER A 69 2.38 8.91 6.50
CA SER A 69 2.85 10.28 6.47
C SER A 69 1.68 11.27 6.49
N ALA A 70 0.63 11.05 5.68
CA ALA A 70 -0.54 11.93 5.65
C ALA A 70 -1.31 12.00 6.99
N LEU A 71 -1.29 10.92 7.78
CA LEU A 71 -1.94 10.84 9.09
C LEU A 71 -1.14 11.49 10.23
N ASP A 72 0.11 11.87 10.00
CA ASP A 72 0.94 12.60 10.96
C ASP A 72 1.40 13.99 10.45
N PRO A 73 0.49 14.98 10.37
CA PRO A 73 0.87 16.35 10.01
C PRO A 73 1.77 17.02 11.05
N ALA A 74 1.72 16.57 12.31
CA ALA A 74 2.46 17.17 13.41
C ALA A 74 3.95 16.81 13.34
N ASP A 75 4.31 15.55 13.03
CA ASP A 75 5.70 15.16 12.78
C ASP A 75 6.25 15.85 11.53
N GLN A 76 5.45 16.01 10.48
CA GLN A 76 5.87 16.74 9.28
C GLN A 76 6.13 18.22 9.59
N ALA A 77 5.25 18.87 10.34
CA ALA A 77 5.40 20.27 10.73
C ALA A 77 6.67 20.47 11.58
N TRP A 78 6.90 19.61 12.57
CA TRP A 78 8.12 19.64 13.39
C TRP A 78 9.40 19.46 12.57
N HIS A 79 9.40 18.51 11.63
CA HIS A 79 10.55 18.28 10.75
C HIS A 79 10.83 19.45 9.80
N GLN A 80 9.80 20.11 9.27
CA GLN A 80 9.94 21.28 8.39
C GLN A 80 10.41 22.51 9.17
N GLU A 81 9.85 22.74 10.35
CA GLU A 81 10.25 23.84 11.24
C GLU A 81 11.70 23.68 11.70
N TRP A 82 12.10 22.48 12.14
CA TRP A 82 13.48 22.20 12.52
C TRP A 82 14.47 22.31 11.35
N LYS A 83 14.11 21.89 10.13
CA LYS A 83 14.93 22.09 8.94
C LYS A 83 15.10 23.57 8.59
N GLN A 84 14.07 24.38 8.77
CA GLN A 84 14.15 25.83 8.57
C GLN A 84 15.04 26.50 9.63
N MET A 85 14.93 26.07 10.88
CA MET A 85 15.76 26.56 11.99
C MET A 85 17.24 26.13 11.89
N SER A 86 17.52 24.96 11.31
CA SER A 86 18.88 24.41 11.19
C SER A 86 19.61 24.81 9.90
N ALA A 87 18.92 25.38 8.91
CA ALA A 87 19.51 25.83 7.64
C ALA A 87 20.12 27.25 7.67
N ALA A 88 20.05 27.97 8.79
CA ALA A 88 20.68 29.28 8.94
C ALA A 88 22.18 29.15 9.28
N PRO A 89 23.10 29.81 8.57
CA PRO A 89 24.49 29.94 9.03
C PRO A 89 24.51 30.69 10.35
N GLN A 90 24.98 30.05 11.42
CA GLN A 90 25.25 30.74 12.69
C GLN A 90 26.40 31.73 12.48
N ALA A 91 26.07 32.97 12.18
CA ALA A 91 27.05 34.04 12.04
C ALA A 91 26.61 35.30 12.77
N HIS A 92 26.41 35.24 14.10
CA HIS A 92 26.40 36.46 14.93
C HIS A 92 27.00 36.20 16.31
N THR A 93 28.31 36.45 16.43
CA THR A 93 28.93 36.96 17.67
C THR A 93 28.62 38.45 17.74
N HIS A 94 27.78 38.91 18.68
CA HIS A 94 27.72 40.29 19.20
C HIS A 94 26.81 40.25 20.43
N GLU A 95 27.40 40.21 21.63
CA GLU A 95 27.79 41.37 22.44
C GLU A 95 26.58 41.99 23.16
N PHE A 96 26.59 41.77 24.47
CA PHE A 96 25.58 42.14 25.45
C PHE A 96 25.57 43.66 25.63
N THR A 97 24.45 44.32 25.40
CA THR A 97 24.21 45.66 25.97
C THR A 97 22.76 45.78 26.41
N GLU A 98 22.59 45.83 27.72
CA GLU A 98 21.33 46.19 28.36
C GLU A 98 20.96 47.63 28.00
N HIS A 99 19.68 47.90 27.68
CA HIS A 99 18.93 49.00 28.30
C HIS A 99 17.42 48.90 28.07
N SER A 100 16.72 49.14 29.18
CA SER A 100 15.29 49.30 29.39
C SER A 100 14.66 50.44 28.60
N LYS A 101 13.47 50.22 28.00
CA LYS A 101 12.19 50.83 28.43
C LYS A 101 11.03 50.55 27.47
N GLN A 102 9.89 50.31 28.11
CA GLN A 102 8.55 50.08 27.59
C GLN A 102 7.93 51.33 26.95
N SER A 103 7.24 51.17 25.82
CA SER A 103 6.07 52.02 25.49
C SER A 103 5.13 51.36 24.49
N ARG A 104 3.84 51.52 24.82
CA ARG A 104 2.63 51.16 24.09
C ARG A 104 2.50 51.99 22.80
N GLY A 105 2.05 51.35 21.72
CA GLY A 105 1.53 52.01 20.54
C GLY A 105 0.61 51.04 19.80
N LEU A 106 -0.69 51.32 19.85
CA LEU A 106 -1.74 50.64 19.10
C LEU A 106 -1.72 51.12 17.63
N ASP A 107 -2.29 50.26 16.78
CA ASP A 107 -2.80 50.52 15.43
C ASP A 107 -1.80 50.54 14.28
N THR A 108 -1.76 49.43 13.51
CA THR A 108 -2.05 49.47 12.07
C THR A 108 -2.48 48.09 11.57
N SER A 109 -3.59 48.10 10.85
CA SER A 109 -4.19 47.01 10.07
C SER A 109 -3.18 46.24 9.21
N SER A 110 -3.15 44.91 9.33
CA SER A 110 -2.83 44.02 8.22
C SER A 110 -3.83 42.88 8.20
N SER A 111 -4.78 42.99 7.28
CA SER A 111 -5.72 41.94 6.92
C SER A 111 -4.92 40.77 6.33
N VAL A 112 -4.56 39.79 7.16
CA VAL A 112 -4.15 38.47 6.67
C VAL A 112 -5.42 37.78 6.19
N LYS A 113 -5.73 37.95 4.91
CA LYS A 113 -6.70 37.11 4.19
C LYS A 113 -6.10 35.70 4.13
N MET A 114 -6.45 34.87 5.10
CA MET A 114 -6.17 33.43 5.07
C MET A 114 -6.79 32.81 3.81
N PRO A 115 -6.03 32.17 2.92
CA PRO A 115 -6.60 31.41 1.81
C PRO A 115 -7.09 30.07 2.35
N LEU A 116 -8.21 30.07 3.07
CA LEU A 116 -8.84 28.86 3.62
C LEU A 116 -9.50 27.98 2.54
N SER A 117 -9.55 28.43 1.28
CA SER A 117 -10.24 27.72 0.19
C SER A 117 -9.34 26.79 -0.64
N GLU A 118 -8.06 27.12 -0.82
CA GLU A 118 -7.17 26.33 -1.71
C GLU A 118 -6.62 25.07 -1.01
N SER A 119 -6.31 25.14 0.28
CA SER A 119 -5.74 24.00 1.02
C SER A 119 -6.75 22.86 1.23
N ALA A 120 -8.02 23.18 1.47
CA ALA A 120 -9.08 22.19 1.67
C ALA A 120 -9.41 21.43 0.38
N SER A 121 -9.40 22.12 -0.77
CA SER A 121 -9.61 21.50 -2.08
C SER A 121 -8.45 20.58 -2.48
N ASN A 122 -7.20 20.97 -2.20
CA ASN A 122 -6.04 20.12 -2.48
C ASN A 122 -6.04 18.84 -1.63
N SER A 123 -6.31 18.92 -0.31
CA SER A 123 -6.34 17.74 0.55
C SER A 123 -7.43 16.72 0.19
N GLN A 124 -8.55 17.20 -0.37
CA GLN A 124 -9.66 16.34 -0.79
C GLN A 124 -9.33 15.62 -2.11
N LEU A 125 -8.66 16.29 -3.04
CA LEU A 125 -8.20 15.69 -4.30
C LEU A 125 -7.10 14.65 -4.04
N ASP A 126 -6.15 14.92 -3.15
CA ASP A 126 -5.09 13.96 -2.78
C ASP A 126 -5.67 12.69 -2.16
N SER A 127 -6.69 12.83 -1.31
CA SER A 127 -7.40 11.71 -0.69
C SER A 127 -8.20 10.89 -1.71
N GLN A 128 -8.79 11.52 -2.71
CA GLN A 128 -9.50 10.82 -3.80
C GLN A 128 -8.55 10.04 -4.71
N GLU A 129 -7.41 10.64 -5.06
CA GLU A 129 -6.40 9.97 -5.89
C GLU A 129 -5.79 8.76 -5.16
N LEU A 130 -5.56 8.87 -3.85
CA LEU A 130 -5.06 7.75 -3.08
C LEU A 130 -6.06 6.60 -2.99
N ASN A 131 -7.35 6.90 -2.77
CA ASN A 131 -8.40 5.87 -2.78
C ASN A 131 -8.48 5.17 -4.14
N ARG A 132 -8.34 5.93 -5.24
CA ARG A 132 -8.29 5.37 -6.60
C ARG A 132 -7.10 4.42 -6.79
N ARG A 133 -5.89 4.84 -6.36
CA ARG A 133 -4.68 4.00 -6.40
C ARG A 133 -4.81 2.74 -5.56
N LEU A 134 -5.45 2.83 -4.40
CA LEU A 134 -5.77 1.68 -3.55
C LEU A 134 -6.70 0.69 -4.24
N ASP A 135 -7.80 1.17 -4.82
CA ASP A 135 -8.77 0.32 -5.54
C ASP A 135 -8.11 -0.40 -6.73
N ASP A 136 -7.30 0.32 -7.52
CA ASP A 136 -6.55 -0.25 -8.64
C ASP A 136 -5.58 -1.34 -8.18
N LEU A 137 -4.87 -1.10 -7.07
CA LEU A 137 -3.93 -2.04 -6.49
C LEU A 137 -4.67 -3.29 -5.96
N LEU A 138 -5.79 -3.11 -5.27
CA LEU A 138 -6.60 -4.22 -4.76
C LEU A 138 -7.15 -5.10 -5.89
N GLN A 139 -7.68 -4.48 -6.95
CA GLN A 139 -8.15 -5.20 -8.13
C GLN A 139 -7.03 -5.96 -8.84
N THR A 140 -5.86 -5.35 -8.94
CA THR A 140 -4.66 -5.97 -9.52
C THR A 140 -4.19 -7.15 -8.69
N ALA A 141 -4.06 -6.97 -7.37
CA ALA A 141 -3.70 -8.03 -6.42
C ALA A 141 -4.65 -9.23 -6.50
N ASN A 142 -5.96 -8.99 -6.56
CA ASN A 142 -6.96 -10.04 -6.70
C ASN A 142 -6.83 -10.80 -8.03
N ARG A 143 -6.69 -10.10 -9.16
CA ARG A 143 -6.52 -10.74 -10.48
C ARG A 143 -5.26 -11.60 -10.52
N GLN A 144 -4.16 -11.12 -9.92
CA GLN A 144 -2.91 -11.88 -9.81
C GLN A 144 -3.12 -13.18 -9.02
N SER A 145 -3.75 -13.12 -7.85
CA SER A 145 -3.99 -14.32 -7.03
C SER A 145 -4.93 -15.33 -7.70
N GLN A 146 -5.97 -14.85 -8.40
CA GLN A 146 -6.86 -15.72 -9.19
C GLN A 146 -6.09 -16.48 -10.28
N GLU A 147 -5.27 -15.76 -11.05
CA GLU A 147 -4.52 -16.38 -12.13
C GLU A 147 -3.39 -17.28 -11.59
N TYR A 148 -2.74 -16.91 -10.49
CA TYR A 148 -1.76 -17.75 -9.84
C TYR A 148 -2.37 -19.08 -9.36
N VAL A 149 -3.53 -19.05 -8.69
CA VAL A 149 -4.28 -20.26 -8.31
C VAL A 149 -4.57 -21.14 -9.53
N ARG A 150 -5.00 -20.55 -10.63
CA ARG A 150 -5.26 -21.28 -11.89
C ARG A 150 -3.99 -21.95 -12.42
N GLN A 151 -2.87 -21.24 -12.43
CA GLN A 151 -1.57 -21.73 -12.90
C GLN A 151 -0.99 -22.82 -11.99
N LEU A 152 -1.14 -22.69 -10.67
CA LEU A 152 -0.75 -23.74 -9.72
C LEU A 152 -1.57 -25.02 -9.91
N GLY A 153 -2.85 -24.89 -10.27
CA GLY A 153 -3.69 -26.03 -10.68
C GLY A 153 -3.12 -26.75 -11.90
N LEU A 154 -2.87 -26.01 -12.98
CA LEU A 154 -2.27 -26.58 -14.20
C LEU A 154 -0.90 -27.20 -13.96
N LEU A 155 -0.05 -26.54 -13.17
CA LEU A 155 1.27 -27.03 -12.80
C LEU A 155 1.17 -28.35 -12.01
N SER A 156 0.21 -28.45 -11.08
CA SER A 156 -0.05 -29.69 -10.31
C SER A 156 -0.52 -30.84 -11.21
N GLU A 157 -1.36 -30.54 -12.20
CA GLU A 157 -1.91 -31.55 -13.13
C GLU A 157 -0.85 -32.04 -14.12
N HIS A 158 -0.04 -31.13 -14.66
CA HIS A 158 0.80 -31.39 -15.82
C HIS A 158 2.28 -31.64 -15.52
N SER A 159 2.82 -31.21 -14.38
CA SER A 159 4.22 -31.48 -14.01
C SER A 159 4.44 -32.98 -13.75
N HIS A 160 5.39 -33.56 -14.49
CA HIS A 160 5.91 -34.89 -14.24
C HIS A 160 6.62 -34.95 -12.89
N ALA A 161 7.42 -33.94 -12.53
CA ALA A 161 8.16 -33.92 -11.26
C ALA A 161 7.20 -33.99 -10.06
N LEU A 162 6.12 -33.21 -10.08
CA LEU A 162 5.12 -33.20 -9.00
C LEU A 162 4.28 -34.47 -8.94
N ARG A 163 3.95 -35.08 -10.09
CA ARG A 163 3.26 -36.39 -10.10
C ARG A 163 4.04 -37.49 -9.39
N GLN A 164 5.37 -37.44 -9.43
CA GLN A 164 6.24 -38.41 -8.74
C GLN A 164 6.52 -38.03 -7.28
N GLN A 165 6.13 -36.83 -6.85
CA GLN A 165 6.46 -36.27 -5.53
C GLN A 165 5.20 -35.75 -4.80
N PRO A 166 4.38 -36.63 -4.20
CA PRO A 166 3.10 -36.24 -3.59
C PRO A 166 3.21 -35.21 -2.46
N LYS A 167 4.33 -35.21 -1.72
CA LYS A 167 4.58 -34.21 -0.67
C LYS A 167 4.71 -32.82 -1.25
N SER A 168 5.48 -32.69 -2.34
CA SER A 168 5.70 -31.43 -3.06
C SER A 168 4.41 -30.97 -3.77
N ALA A 169 3.62 -31.91 -4.32
CA ALA A 169 2.28 -31.59 -4.83
C ALA A 169 1.35 -31.04 -3.73
N GLY A 170 1.44 -31.56 -2.51
CA GLY A 170 0.72 -31.01 -1.35
C GLY A 170 1.10 -29.57 -1.01
N VAL A 171 2.37 -29.20 -1.17
CA VAL A 171 2.85 -27.81 -0.99
C VAL A 171 2.21 -26.87 -2.01
N VAL A 172 2.14 -27.28 -3.28
CA VAL A 172 1.48 -26.49 -4.34
C VAL A 172 0.00 -26.29 -4.04
N LEU A 173 -0.70 -27.36 -3.61
CA LEU A 173 -2.10 -27.28 -3.25
C LEU A 173 -2.33 -26.35 -2.04
N HIS A 174 -1.46 -26.40 -1.04
CA HIS A 174 -1.51 -25.52 0.11
C HIS A 174 -1.36 -24.05 -0.30
N ALA A 175 -0.34 -23.73 -1.11
CA ALA A 175 -0.14 -22.39 -1.64
C ALA A 175 -1.36 -21.87 -2.45
N ALA A 176 -1.99 -22.74 -3.25
CA ALA A 176 -3.21 -22.40 -3.97
C ALA A 176 -4.38 -22.12 -3.02
N HIS A 177 -4.56 -22.92 -1.97
CA HIS A 177 -5.62 -22.74 -0.99
C HIS A 177 -5.45 -21.45 -0.18
N GLU A 178 -4.22 -21.12 0.23
CA GLU A 178 -3.93 -19.86 0.92
C GLU A 178 -4.17 -18.64 0.02
N SER A 179 -3.79 -18.73 -1.26
CA SER A 179 -4.06 -17.68 -2.25
C SER A 179 -5.58 -17.50 -2.49
N GLN A 180 -6.37 -18.58 -2.42
CA GLN A 180 -7.85 -18.50 -2.46
C GLN A 180 -8.41 -17.83 -1.20
N TYR A 181 -7.83 -18.08 -0.03
CA TYR A 181 -8.24 -17.43 1.20
C TYR A 181 -8.09 -15.90 1.10
N PHE A 182 -7.00 -15.39 0.51
CA PHE A 182 -6.83 -13.96 0.24
C PHE A 182 -7.98 -13.36 -0.60
N LEU A 183 -8.45 -14.07 -1.63
CA LEU A 183 -9.57 -13.60 -2.45
C LEU A 183 -10.88 -13.47 -1.66
N ILE A 184 -11.07 -14.39 -0.71
CA ILE A 184 -12.24 -14.40 0.18
C ILE A 184 -12.09 -13.29 1.23
N SER A 185 -10.93 -13.16 1.87
CA SER A 185 -10.67 -12.18 2.92
C SER A 185 -10.79 -10.74 2.41
N THR A 186 -10.47 -10.49 1.14
CA THR A 186 -10.58 -9.16 0.53
C THR A 186 -11.92 -8.85 -0.14
N THR A 187 -12.81 -9.84 -0.23
CA THR A 187 -14.16 -9.66 -0.82
C THR A 187 -14.94 -8.50 -0.19
N PRO A 188 -14.95 -8.32 1.14
CA PRO A 188 -15.71 -7.23 1.73
C PRO A 188 -15.22 -5.84 1.34
N PHE A 189 -13.93 -5.67 1.04
CA PHE A 189 -13.37 -4.38 0.62
C PHE A 189 -13.83 -4.00 -0.79
N ARG A 190 -13.97 -4.98 -1.68
CA ARG A 190 -14.47 -4.76 -3.05
C ARG A 190 -15.92 -4.25 -3.08
N ASN A 191 -16.73 -4.66 -2.10
CA ASN A 191 -18.15 -4.28 -2.03
C ASN A 191 -18.38 -2.92 -1.34
N LEU A 192 -17.33 -2.32 -0.76
CA LEU A 192 -17.39 -1.03 -0.07
C LEU A 192 -16.94 0.14 -0.95
N ALA A 193 -16.22 -0.12 -2.04
CA ALA A 193 -15.95 0.88 -3.07
C ALA A 193 -17.27 1.16 -3.83
N PRO A 194 -17.80 2.41 -3.84
CA PRO A 194 -19.00 2.71 -4.60
C PRO A 194 -18.74 2.39 -6.07
N SER A 195 -19.60 1.54 -6.63
CA SER A 195 -19.61 1.22 -8.06
C SER A 195 -19.79 2.51 -8.87
N GLN A 196 -18.69 3.11 -9.30
CA GLN A 196 -18.76 4.06 -10.39
C GLN A 196 -19.07 3.27 -11.67
N GLY A 197 -20.36 3.26 -12.02
CA GLY A 197 -20.83 2.91 -13.36
C GLY A 197 -21.31 1.48 -13.54
N LEU A 198 -22.57 1.22 -13.17
CA LEU A 198 -23.44 0.31 -13.92
C LEU A 198 -24.88 0.86 -13.88
N LEU A 199 -25.08 1.99 -14.57
CA LEU A 199 -26.32 2.19 -15.32
C LEU A 199 -26.25 1.23 -16.53
N GLY A 200 -26.42 -0.06 -16.23
CA GLY A 200 -26.58 -1.13 -17.19
C GLY A 200 -28.06 -1.39 -17.37
N CYS A 201 -28.57 -0.98 -18.53
CA CYS A 201 -29.89 -1.26 -19.07
C CYS A 201 -30.45 -2.61 -18.64
N ILE A 202 -31.62 -2.59 -18.00
CA ILE A 202 -32.58 -3.69 -18.08
C ILE A 202 -33.85 -3.09 -18.64
N MET A 203 -34.33 -3.75 -19.71
CA MET A 203 -35.56 -3.49 -20.47
C MET A 203 -36.78 -3.27 -19.59
#